data_AF-A0A401Z0Z8-F1
#
_entry.id   AF-A0A401Z0Z8-F1
#
_cell.length_a   1.000
_cell.length_b   1.000
_cell.length_c   1.000
_cell.angle_alpha   90.00
_cell.angle_beta   90.00
_cell.angle_gamma   90.00
#
_symmetry.space_group_name_H-M   'P 1'
#
loop_
_entity.id
_entity.type
_entity.pdbx_description
1 polymer ?
#
loop_
_entity_poly.entity_id
_entity_poly.type
_entity_poly.pdbx_seq_one_letter_code
_entity_poly.pdbx_strand_id
1 'polypeptide(L)'
;MPPDRPERPERLDPRRCATAARLAACVGVLPPSVGGTRLIVVDGIGGSGKTTFADALAAHLPGAPVVRLDDFARPGDFFGWSPRLREQLLAPLARHETARCDIYDWPAYRIAGYREIPAAPVVILEGVGAARRELGTVTALRVLVDVPAEVAAARTLERDGPGLAWFWRLWRTAEAAHLAADRPWDRPHVRVDGTSGRLSSAGPVPPGSPLPRAGAVAGSG
;
A
#
# COMPACT_ATOMS: atom_id res chain seq x y z
N MET A 1 36.30 37.62 -9.10
CA MET A 1 35.81 36.27 -8.82
C MET A 1 34.31 36.39 -8.55
N PRO A 2 33.42 35.83 -9.38
CA PRO A 2 32.00 35.88 -9.06
C PRO A 2 31.76 35.07 -7.78
N PRO A 3 30.84 35.48 -6.90
CA PRO A 3 30.51 34.68 -5.73
C PRO A 3 29.96 33.32 -6.18
N ASP A 4 30.43 32.28 -5.50
CA ASP A 4 29.96 30.91 -5.65
C ASP A 4 28.43 30.92 -5.52
N ARG A 5 27.71 30.53 -6.58
CA ARG A 5 26.26 30.35 -6.46
C ARG A 5 26.05 29.23 -5.45
N PRO A 6 25.23 29.41 -4.40
CA PRO A 6 24.89 28.28 -3.55
C PRO A 6 24.33 27.18 -4.44
N GLU A 7 24.95 26.00 -4.40
CA GLU A 7 24.44 24.81 -5.07
C GLU A 7 22.96 24.68 -4.72
N ARG A 8 22.11 24.75 -5.74
CA ARG A 8 20.67 24.62 -5.55
C ARG A 8 20.46 23.23 -4.92
N PRO A 9 19.84 23.12 -3.73
CA PRO A 9 19.68 21.83 -3.08
C PRO A 9 19.05 20.87 -4.07
N GLU A 10 19.70 19.72 -4.28
CA GLU A 10 19.26 18.70 -5.21
C GLU A 10 17.78 18.43 -4.94
N ARG A 11 16.92 18.62 -5.95
CA ARG A 11 15.48 18.55 -5.77
C ARG A 11 15.14 17.14 -5.30
N LEU A 12 14.68 17.02 -4.07
CA LEU A 12 14.27 15.74 -3.48
C LEU A 12 13.20 15.10 -4.38
N ASP A 13 13.60 14.07 -5.12
CA ASP A 13 12.71 13.29 -5.98
C ASP A 13 12.47 11.92 -5.31
N PRO A 14 11.24 11.64 -4.81
CA PRO A 14 10.94 10.36 -4.18
C PRO A 14 11.23 9.16 -5.10
N ARG A 15 11.23 9.36 -6.42
CA ARG A 15 11.50 8.30 -7.42
C ARG A 15 12.97 7.88 -7.43
N ARG A 16 13.87 8.68 -6.89
CA ARG A 16 15.33 8.43 -6.86
C ARG A 16 15.83 7.96 -5.49
N CYS A 17 14.94 7.77 -4.52
CA CYS A 17 15.33 7.28 -3.21
C CYS A 17 15.75 5.82 -3.28
N ALA A 18 16.83 5.46 -2.58
CA ALA A 18 17.30 4.08 -2.44
C ALA A 18 16.87 3.44 -1.10
N THR A 19 16.42 4.25 -0.13
CA THR A 19 16.11 3.82 1.25
C THR A 19 14.83 4.48 1.78
N ALA A 20 14.18 3.84 2.76
CA ALA A 20 13.00 4.39 3.44
C ALA A 20 13.27 5.76 4.11
N ALA A 21 14.45 5.94 4.73
CA ALA A 21 14.83 7.22 5.33
C ALA A 21 14.89 8.38 4.30
N ARG A 22 15.47 8.12 3.12
CA ARG A 22 15.49 9.13 2.04
C ARG A 22 14.10 9.39 1.47
N LEU A 23 13.27 8.35 1.38
CA LEU A 23 11.89 8.49 0.95
C LEU A 23 11.09 9.36 1.94
N ALA A 24 11.25 9.15 3.24
CA ALA A 24 10.62 9.96 4.28
C ALA A 24 10.97 11.45 4.16
N ALA A 25 12.24 11.77 3.90
CA ALA A 25 12.66 13.15 3.64
C ALA A 25 11.95 13.76 2.41
N CYS A 26 11.77 12.97 1.34
CA CYS A 26 11.03 13.41 0.15
C CYS A 26 9.53 13.58 0.42
N VAL A 27 8.93 12.70 1.24
CA VAL A 27 7.51 12.79 1.61
C VAL A 27 7.20 14.13 2.27
N GLY A 28 8.08 14.63 3.15
CA GLY A 28 7.88 15.91 3.84
C GLY A 28 7.70 17.13 2.92
N VAL A 29 8.25 17.08 1.70
CA VAL A 29 8.19 18.20 0.74
C VAL A 29 7.15 18.02 -0.37
N LEU A 30 6.41 16.91 -0.39
CA LEU A 30 5.31 16.73 -1.34
C LEU A 30 4.17 17.72 -1.06
N PRO A 31 3.37 18.09 -2.07
CA PRO A 31 2.11 18.78 -1.81
C PRO A 31 1.14 17.84 -1.06
N PRO A 32 0.28 18.37 -0.17
CA PRO A 32 -0.81 17.59 0.41
C PRO A 32 -1.78 17.10 -0.67
N SER A 33 -2.47 15.99 -0.41
CA SER A 33 -3.37 15.33 -1.37
C SER A 33 -4.79 15.12 -0.83
N VAL A 34 -5.01 15.22 0.49
CA VAL A 34 -6.32 15.16 1.14
C VAL A 34 -6.39 16.22 2.23
N GLY A 35 -7.06 17.34 1.95
CA GLY A 35 -7.00 18.50 2.86
C GLY A 35 -5.55 18.94 3.09
N GLY A 36 -5.13 18.98 4.36
CA GLY A 36 -3.74 19.26 4.75
C GLY A 36 -2.81 18.03 4.78
N THR A 37 -3.32 16.84 4.50
CA THR A 37 -2.63 15.55 4.66
C THR A 37 -2.00 15.08 3.35
N ARG A 38 -0.78 14.53 3.43
CA ARG A 38 -0.16 13.74 2.35
C ARG A 38 -0.52 12.28 2.53
N LEU A 39 -1.39 11.76 1.67
CA LEU A 39 -1.72 10.34 1.69
C LEU A 39 -0.66 9.56 0.90
N ILE A 40 0.07 8.70 1.61
CA ILE A 40 1.06 7.79 1.03
C ILE A 40 0.43 6.41 0.99
N VAL A 41 0.34 5.82 -0.20
CA VAL A 41 -0.22 4.46 -0.33
C VAL A 41 0.91 3.46 -0.56
N VAL A 42 0.88 2.36 0.19
CA VAL A 42 1.81 1.23 0.08
C VAL A 42 1.01 0.01 -0.35
N ASP A 43 1.13 -0.34 -1.62
CA ASP A 43 0.44 -1.47 -2.23
C ASP A 43 1.43 -2.61 -2.50
N GLY A 44 0.92 -3.81 -2.73
CA GLY A 44 1.68 -5.02 -2.98
C GLY A 44 0.84 -6.24 -2.64
N ILE A 45 1.08 -7.35 -3.34
CA ILE A 45 0.34 -8.60 -3.15
C ILE A 45 0.41 -9.12 -1.71
N GLY A 46 -0.51 -10.01 -1.31
CA GLY A 46 -0.44 -10.73 -0.04
C GLY A 46 0.92 -11.39 0.15
N GLY A 47 1.57 -11.17 1.30
CA GLY A 47 2.92 -11.68 1.58
C GLY A 47 4.09 -10.88 0.97
N SER A 48 3.84 -9.75 0.31
CA SER A 48 4.89 -8.90 -0.29
C SER A 48 5.84 -8.22 0.70
N GLY A 49 5.42 -8.03 1.95
CA GLY A 49 6.16 -7.24 2.95
C GLY A 49 5.75 -5.77 3.02
N LYS A 50 4.63 -5.37 2.38
CA LYS A 50 4.06 -4.00 2.45
C LYS A 50 3.86 -3.48 3.88
N THR A 51 3.36 -4.30 4.79
CA THR A 51 3.21 -3.99 6.22
C THR A 51 4.56 -3.60 6.83
N THR A 52 5.57 -4.46 6.68
CA THR A 52 6.92 -4.23 7.20
C THR A 52 7.54 -2.96 6.63
N PHE A 53 7.37 -2.72 5.33
CA PHE A 53 7.85 -1.50 4.69
C PHE A 53 7.12 -0.24 5.19
N ALA A 54 5.79 -0.29 5.32
CA ALA A 54 4.98 0.81 5.81
C ALA A 54 5.39 1.23 7.23
N ASP A 55 5.60 0.24 8.11
CA ASP A 55 6.05 0.49 9.48
C ASP A 55 7.48 1.05 9.51
N ALA A 56 8.39 0.54 8.67
CA ALA A 56 9.74 1.07 8.53
C ALA A 56 9.77 2.51 7.99
N LEU A 57 8.88 2.85 7.05
CA LEU A 57 8.72 4.22 6.55
C LEU A 57 8.15 5.15 7.64
N ALA A 58 7.15 4.68 8.40
CA ALA A 58 6.54 5.43 9.49
C ALA A 58 7.55 5.76 10.61
N ALA A 59 8.50 4.86 10.89
CA ALA A 59 9.57 5.09 11.87
C ALA A 59 10.44 6.32 11.54
N HIS A 60 10.49 6.75 10.27
CA HIS A 60 11.17 7.96 9.82
C HIS A 60 10.24 9.18 9.67
N LEU A 61 8.96 9.04 9.99
CA LEU A 61 7.93 10.08 9.86
C LEU A 61 7.20 10.23 11.21
N PRO A 62 7.80 10.94 12.18
CA PRO A 62 7.21 11.11 13.50
C PRO A 62 5.77 11.63 13.43
N GLY A 63 4.84 10.91 14.08
CA GLY A 63 3.42 11.26 14.12
C GLY A 63 2.60 10.84 12.89
N ALA A 64 3.18 10.14 11.91
CA ALA A 64 2.42 9.61 10.77
C ALA A 64 1.73 8.29 11.14
N PRO A 65 0.39 8.24 11.19
CA PRO A 65 -0.32 6.98 11.45
C PRO A 65 -0.26 6.06 10.23
N VAL A 66 -0.16 4.76 10.51
CA VAL A 66 -0.31 3.69 9.51
C VAL A 66 -1.71 3.09 9.62
N VAL A 67 -2.46 3.17 8.54
CA VAL A 67 -3.83 2.66 8.39
C VAL A 67 -3.80 1.43 7.49
N ARG A 68 -4.43 0.34 7.95
CA ARG A 68 -4.41 -0.96 7.27
C ARG A 68 -5.75 -1.17 6.56
N LEU A 69 -5.73 -1.51 5.27
CA LEU A 69 -6.97 -1.77 4.52
C LEU A 69 -7.74 -2.99 5.01
N ASP A 70 -7.07 -3.91 5.70
CA ASP A 70 -7.69 -5.12 6.26
C ASP A 70 -8.84 -4.79 7.23
N ASP A 71 -8.77 -3.64 7.91
CA ASP A 71 -9.83 -3.12 8.78
C ASP A 71 -11.06 -2.63 7.99
N PHE A 72 -10.87 -2.28 6.72
CA PHE A 72 -11.93 -1.88 5.80
C PHE A 72 -12.39 -3.01 4.90
N ALA A 73 -11.70 -4.14 4.76
CA ALA A 73 -12.26 -5.27 4.03
C ALA A 73 -13.34 -5.99 4.88
N ARG A 74 -14.22 -6.76 4.24
CA ARG A 74 -15.22 -7.60 4.92
C ARG A 74 -15.24 -9.01 4.31
N PRO A 75 -15.64 -10.04 5.08
CA PRO A 75 -15.87 -11.37 4.54
C PRO A 75 -16.87 -11.31 3.37
N GLY A 76 -16.53 -11.98 2.27
CA GLY A 76 -17.36 -11.97 1.05
C GLY A 76 -17.22 -10.73 0.17
N ASP A 77 -16.57 -9.67 0.66
CA ASP A 77 -16.28 -8.45 -0.11
C ASP A 77 -14.88 -7.89 0.22
N PHE A 78 -13.87 -8.54 -0.35
CA PHE A 78 -12.46 -8.19 -0.10
C PHE A 78 -12.02 -6.85 -0.71
N PHE A 79 -12.74 -6.33 -1.72
CA PHE A 79 -12.31 -5.16 -2.49
C PHE A 79 -13.35 -4.04 -2.65
N GLY A 80 -14.56 -4.20 -2.11
CA GLY A 80 -15.61 -3.17 -2.02
C GLY A 80 -15.48 -2.25 -0.80
N TRP A 81 -14.29 -2.14 -0.23
CA TRP A 81 -14.01 -1.32 0.96
C TRP A 81 -13.98 0.19 0.71
N SER A 82 -13.93 0.66 -0.55
CA SER A 82 -13.74 2.07 -0.89
C SER A 82 -14.76 3.05 -0.32
N PRO A 83 -16.08 2.75 -0.27
CA PRO A 83 -17.05 3.62 0.39
C PRO A 83 -16.72 3.85 1.87
N ARG A 84 -16.35 2.79 2.60
CA ARG A 84 -16.00 2.86 4.03
C ARG A 84 -14.69 3.59 4.26
N LEU A 85 -13.68 3.39 3.40
CA LEU A 85 -12.44 4.18 3.45
C LEU A 85 -12.72 5.67 3.28
N ARG A 86 -13.60 6.04 2.35
CA ARG A 86 -13.97 7.45 2.15
C ARG A 86 -14.64 8.04 3.37
N GLU A 87 -15.64 7.35 3.90
CA GLU A 87 -16.43 7.82 5.03
C GLU A 87 -15.61 7.91 6.31
N GLN A 88 -14.89 6.85 6.67
CA GLN A 88 -14.24 6.72 7.97
C GLN A 88 -12.85 7.37 8.02
N LEU A 89 -12.17 7.55 6.87
CA LEU A 89 -10.81 8.10 6.82
C LEU A 89 -10.72 9.36 5.95
N LEU A 90 -11.02 9.27 4.64
CA LEU A 90 -10.66 10.34 3.71
C LEU A 90 -11.48 11.61 3.92
N ALA A 91 -12.79 11.50 4.18
CA ALA A 91 -13.66 12.64 4.39
C ALA A 91 -13.31 13.43 5.67
N PRO A 92 -13.09 12.78 6.84
CA PRO A 92 -12.57 13.49 8.01
C PRO A 92 -11.21 14.16 7.76
N LEU A 93 -10.25 13.45 7.14
CA LEU A 93 -8.93 14.02 6.84
C LEU A 93 -9.02 15.25 5.91
N ALA A 94 -9.95 15.23 4.94
CA ALA A 94 -10.18 16.36 4.04
C ALA A 94 -10.69 17.60 4.79
N ARG A 95 -11.38 17.42 5.91
CA ARG A 95 -11.86 18.48 6.81
C ARG A 95 -10.90 18.80 7.96
N HIS A 96 -9.71 18.21 7.99
CA HIS A 96 -8.76 18.31 9.10
C HIS A 96 -9.35 17.79 10.44
N GLU A 97 -10.23 16.79 10.38
CA GLU A 97 -10.83 16.16 11.55
C GLU A 97 -10.14 14.83 11.88
N THR A 98 -10.22 14.42 13.15
CA THR A 98 -9.84 13.07 13.56
C THR A 98 -10.80 12.05 12.96
N ALA A 99 -10.25 11.11 12.19
CA ALA A 99 -10.98 9.98 11.62
C ALA A 99 -11.24 8.90 12.67
N ARG A 100 -12.34 8.16 12.52
CA ARG A 100 -12.68 6.98 13.34
C ARG A 100 -12.84 5.80 12.41
N CYS A 101 -11.82 4.94 12.37
CA CYS A 101 -11.81 3.76 11.51
C CYS A 101 -12.14 2.53 12.33
N ASP A 102 -13.06 1.70 11.86
CA ASP A 102 -13.36 0.41 12.51
C ASP A 102 -12.09 -0.43 12.62
N ILE A 103 -12.00 -1.25 13.66
CA ILE A 103 -11.02 -2.33 13.76
C ILE A 103 -11.77 -3.63 13.51
N TYR A 104 -11.36 -4.42 12.52
CA TYR A 104 -12.05 -5.66 12.16
C TYR A 104 -11.30 -6.89 12.69
N ASP A 105 -11.98 -7.69 13.50
CA ASP A 105 -11.47 -8.96 14.03
C ASP A 105 -11.87 -10.08 13.05
N TRP A 106 -10.93 -10.44 12.18
CA TRP A 106 -11.10 -11.47 11.15
C TRP A 106 -11.41 -12.85 11.72
N PRO A 107 -10.70 -13.36 12.74
CA PRO A 107 -11.06 -14.62 13.40
C PRO A 107 -12.49 -14.63 13.99
N ALA A 108 -12.92 -13.53 14.60
CA ALA A 108 -14.25 -13.45 15.23
C ALA A 108 -15.35 -12.90 14.30
N TYR A 109 -15.03 -12.61 13.03
CA TYR A 109 -15.96 -12.10 12.02
C TYR A 109 -16.78 -10.87 12.46
N ARG A 110 -16.19 -9.95 13.23
CA ARG A 110 -16.90 -8.80 13.82
C ARG A 110 -16.05 -7.53 13.88
N ILE A 111 -16.72 -6.38 14.02
CA ILE A 111 -16.05 -5.14 14.41
C ILE A 111 -15.69 -5.24 15.90
N ALA A 112 -14.41 -5.05 16.21
CA ALA A 112 -13.88 -5.14 17.57
C ALA A 112 -13.86 -3.79 18.30
N GLY A 113 -14.00 -2.69 17.57
CA GLY A 113 -13.94 -1.33 18.08
C GLY A 113 -13.59 -0.37 16.95
N TYR A 114 -13.02 0.78 17.31
CA TYR A 114 -12.47 1.73 16.35
C TYR A 114 -11.11 2.26 16.81
N ARG A 115 -10.33 2.76 15.86
CA ARG A 115 -9.11 3.52 16.08
C ARG A 115 -9.34 4.96 15.67
N GLU A 116 -8.88 5.89 16.50
CA GLU A 116 -8.82 7.30 16.13
C GLU A 116 -7.54 7.57 15.34
N ILE A 117 -7.70 8.18 14.16
CA ILE A 117 -6.61 8.58 13.28
C ILE A 117 -6.62 10.10 13.22
N PRO A 118 -5.71 10.79 13.93
CA PRO A 118 -5.68 12.25 13.89
C PRO A 118 -5.32 12.73 12.49
N ALA A 119 -5.84 13.90 12.12
CA ALA A 119 -5.34 14.60 10.94
C ALA A 119 -3.85 14.93 11.16
N ALA A 120 -3.00 14.32 10.34
CA ALA A 120 -1.55 14.45 10.42
C ALA A 120 -0.98 14.92 9.09
N PRO A 121 0.19 15.60 9.05
CA PRO A 121 0.80 16.05 7.80
C PRO A 121 1.06 14.92 6.79
N VAL A 122 1.19 13.68 7.29
CA VAL A 122 1.36 12.45 6.51
C VAL A 122 0.50 11.34 7.13
N VAL A 123 -0.20 10.60 6.28
CA VAL A 123 -0.89 9.35 6.66
C VAL A 123 -0.47 8.26 5.68
N ILE A 124 -0.12 7.08 6.19
CA ILE A 124 0.25 5.92 5.37
C ILE A 124 -0.94 4.97 5.31
N LEU A 125 -1.43 4.66 4.12
CA LEU A 125 -2.44 3.64 3.87
C LEU A 125 -1.77 2.43 3.22
N GLU A 126 -1.84 1.27 3.87
CA GLU A 126 -1.26 0.04 3.32
C GLU A 126 -2.33 -1.04 3.13
N GLY A 127 -2.16 -1.82 2.06
CA GLY A 127 -2.99 -2.99 1.80
C GLY A 127 -3.04 -3.33 0.32
N VAL A 128 -3.57 -4.52 0.01
CA VAL A 128 -3.76 -4.92 -1.39
C VAL A 128 -4.82 -4.02 -2.03
N GLY A 129 -4.44 -3.33 -3.10
CA GLY A 129 -5.31 -2.36 -3.77
C GLY A 129 -5.30 -0.96 -3.15
N ALA A 130 -4.40 -0.68 -2.19
CA ALA A 130 -4.22 0.67 -1.63
C ALA A 130 -3.85 1.69 -2.70
N ALA A 131 -3.17 1.26 -3.76
CA ALA A 131 -2.82 2.15 -4.85
C ALA A 131 -3.97 2.33 -5.85
N ARG A 132 -5.16 1.70 -5.73
CA ARG A 132 -6.20 1.62 -6.79
C ARG A 132 -6.48 2.93 -7.54
N ARG A 133 -6.83 2.84 -8.83
CA ARG A 133 -6.99 4.01 -9.73
C ARG A 133 -7.97 5.05 -9.17
N GLU A 134 -9.03 4.57 -8.53
CA GLU A 134 -10.05 5.36 -7.85
C GLU A 134 -9.48 6.34 -6.79
N LEU A 135 -8.34 6.01 -6.17
CA LEU A 135 -7.67 6.86 -5.17
C LEU A 135 -6.61 7.78 -5.78
N GLY A 136 -6.47 7.80 -7.11
CA GLY A 136 -5.37 8.49 -7.80
C GLY A 136 -5.30 9.99 -7.51
N THR A 137 -6.45 10.67 -7.40
CA THR A 137 -6.54 12.13 -7.15
C THR A 137 -6.26 12.52 -5.69
N VAL A 138 -6.39 11.57 -4.76
CA VAL A 138 -6.20 11.79 -3.32
C VAL A 138 -4.86 11.25 -2.81
N THR A 139 -3.99 10.78 -3.69
CA THR A 139 -2.72 10.14 -3.33
C THR A 139 -1.52 11.02 -3.67
N ALA A 140 -0.71 11.38 -2.67
CA ALA A 140 0.52 12.14 -2.86
C ALA A 140 1.66 11.26 -3.39
N LEU A 141 1.75 10.01 -2.94
CA LEU A 141 2.79 9.07 -3.35
C LEU A 141 2.25 7.63 -3.39
N ARG A 142 2.69 6.87 -4.40
CA ARG A 142 2.31 5.46 -4.62
C ARG A 142 3.56 4.63 -4.55
N VAL A 143 3.65 3.78 -3.54
CA VAL A 143 4.73 2.83 -3.36
C VAL A 143 4.18 1.44 -3.66
N LEU A 144 4.88 0.70 -4.51
CA LEU A 144 4.58 -0.71 -4.76
C LEU A 144 5.69 -1.57 -4.16
N VAL A 145 5.34 -2.45 -3.24
CA VAL A 145 6.22 -3.49 -2.73
C VAL A 145 6.07 -4.73 -3.60
N ASP A 146 7.14 -5.04 -4.31
CA ASP A 146 7.18 -6.04 -5.37
C ASP A 146 8.03 -7.23 -4.95
N VAL A 147 7.51 -8.42 -5.17
CA VAL A 147 8.20 -9.69 -4.87
C VAL A 147 7.62 -10.75 -5.81
N PRO A 148 8.38 -11.78 -6.20
CA PRO A 148 7.82 -12.90 -6.96
C PRO A 148 6.64 -13.55 -6.21
N ALA A 149 5.59 -13.90 -6.96
CA ALA A 149 4.33 -14.38 -6.38
C ALA A 149 4.50 -15.67 -5.57
N GLU A 150 5.43 -16.54 -5.98
CA GLU A 150 5.80 -17.76 -5.27
C GLU A 150 6.42 -17.49 -3.90
N VAL A 151 7.24 -16.44 -3.78
CA VAL A 151 7.82 -16.01 -2.50
C VAL A 151 6.73 -15.47 -1.59
N ALA A 152 5.82 -14.65 -2.13
CA ALA A 152 4.70 -14.10 -1.38
C ALA A 152 3.72 -15.20 -0.88
N ALA A 153 3.46 -16.20 -1.73
CA ALA A 153 2.62 -17.34 -1.40
C ALA A 153 3.26 -18.22 -0.32
N ALA A 154 4.57 -18.49 -0.41
CA ALA A 154 5.31 -19.25 0.60
C ALA A 154 5.28 -18.56 1.98
N ARG A 155 5.54 -17.25 2.02
CA ARG A 155 5.46 -16.45 3.26
C ARG A 155 4.08 -16.48 3.90
N THR A 156 3.04 -16.35 3.08
CA THR A 156 1.65 -16.41 3.56
C THR A 156 1.33 -17.78 4.15
N LEU A 157 1.76 -18.86 3.50
CA LEU A 157 1.56 -20.22 4.00
C LEU A 157 2.31 -20.47 5.31
N GLU A 158 3.56 -20.02 5.41
CA GLU A 158 4.39 -20.16 6.61
C GLU A 158 3.78 -19.42 7.81
N ARG A 159 3.27 -18.20 7.59
CA ARG A 159 2.66 -17.38 8.64
C ARG A 159 1.33 -17.94 9.14
N ASP A 160 0.46 -18.35 8.23
CA ASP A 160 -0.96 -18.60 8.53
C ASP A 160 -1.31 -20.08 8.67
N GLY A 161 -0.38 -20.96 8.27
CA GLY A 161 -0.52 -22.40 8.38
C GLY A 161 -1.61 -23.00 7.47
N PRO A 162 -1.73 -24.34 7.48
CA PRO A 162 -2.66 -25.06 6.60
C PRO A 162 -4.13 -24.84 6.95
N GLY A 163 -4.45 -24.46 8.19
CA GLY A 163 -5.84 -24.25 8.66
C GLY A 163 -6.61 -23.17 7.89
N LEU A 164 -5.90 -22.22 7.28
CA LEU A 164 -6.49 -21.14 6.50
C LEU A 164 -6.40 -21.35 4.97
N ALA A 165 -6.06 -22.57 4.51
CA ALA A 165 -5.86 -22.84 3.08
C ALA A 165 -7.08 -22.54 2.21
N TRP A 166 -8.30 -22.76 2.71
CA TRP A 166 -9.53 -22.42 1.98
C TRP A 166 -9.71 -20.90 1.86
N PHE A 167 -9.51 -20.16 2.95
CA PHE A 167 -9.57 -18.70 2.95
C PHE A 167 -8.56 -18.12 1.96
N TRP A 168 -7.32 -18.59 1.99
CA TRP A 168 -6.27 -18.13 1.07
C TRP A 168 -6.55 -18.45 -0.39
N ARG A 169 -7.28 -19.54 -0.69
CA ARG A 169 -7.76 -19.80 -2.06
C ARG A 169 -8.77 -18.74 -2.52
N LEU A 170 -9.77 -18.43 -1.70
CA LEU A 170 -10.73 -17.37 -2.04
C LEU A 170 -10.06 -16.01 -2.18
N TRP A 171 -9.18 -15.67 -1.23
CA TRP A 171 -8.41 -14.42 -1.25
C TRP A 171 -7.61 -14.27 -2.54
N ARG A 172 -6.80 -15.29 -2.91
CA ARG A 172 -5.95 -15.22 -4.12
C ARG A 172 -6.77 -15.06 -5.40
N THR A 173 -7.93 -15.71 -5.50
CA THR A 173 -8.84 -15.54 -6.64
C THR A 173 -9.33 -14.10 -6.73
N ALA A 174 -9.79 -13.52 -5.61
CA ALA A 174 -10.24 -12.14 -5.57
C ALA A 174 -9.11 -11.14 -5.83
N GLU A 175 -7.93 -11.38 -5.26
CA GLU A 175 -6.72 -10.57 -5.45
C GLU A 175 -6.31 -10.57 -6.93
N ALA A 176 -6.24 -11.74 -7.57
CA ALA A 176 -5.91 -11.83 -8.99
C ALA A 176 -6.92 -11.06 -9.86
N ALA A 177 -8.22 -11.19 -9.57
CA ALA A 177 -9.27 -10.46 -10.29
C ALA A 177 -9.13 -8.93 -10.11
N HIS A 178 -8.92 -8.47 -8.87
CA HIS A 178 -8.71 -7.05 -8.58
C HIS A 178 -7.49 -6.50 -9.31
N LEU A 179 -6.36 -7.19 -9.21
CA LEU A 179 -5.09 -6.77 -9.78
C LEU A 179 -5.13 -6.75 -11.31
N ALA A 180 -5.78 -7.74 -11.94
CA ALA A 180 -5.98 -7.77 -13.39
C ALA A 180 -6.81 -6.58 -13.88
N ALA A 181 -7.83 -6.17 -13.11
CA ALA A 181 -8.65 -5.01 -13.42
C ALA A 181 -7.89 -3.69 -13.19
N ASP A 182 -7.27 -3.51 -12.03
CA ASP A 182 -6.71 -2.23 -11.57
C ASP A 182 -5.28 -1.93 -12.04
N ARG A 183 -4.48 -2.98 -12.25
CA ARG A 183 -3.09 -2.92 -12.76
C ARG A 183 -2.21 -1.92 -12.00
N PRO A 184 -2.02 -2.08 -10.68
CA PRO A 184 -1.27 -1.12 -9.87
C PRO A 184 0.21 -0.99 -10.26
N TRP A 185 0.79 -2.03 -10.87
CA TRP A 185 2.17 -2.07 -11.39
C TRP A 185 2.44 -1.12 -12.56
N ASP A 186 1.42 -0.63 -13.26
CA ASP A 186 1.62 0.30 -14.38
C ASP A 186 1.85 1.75 -13.92
N ARG A 187 1.62 2.03 -12.64
CA ARG A 187 1.55 3.39 -12.11
C ARG A 187 2.19 3.63 -10.72
N PRO A 188 3.18 2.85 -10.25
CA PRO A 188 3.90 3.23 -9.03
C PRO A 188 4.72 4.50 -9.28
N HIS A 189 4.92 5.29 -8.22
CA HIS A 189 5.96 6.32 -8.23
C HIS A 189 7.30 5.70 -7.80
N VAL A 190 7.24 4.78 -6.84
CA VAL A 190 8.39 4.09 -6.23
C VAL A 190 8.11 2.60 -6.20
N ARG A 191 9.11 1.80 -6.53
CA ARG A 191 9.10 0.34 -6.33
C ARG A 191 10.03 -0.02 -5.18
N VAL A 192 9.59 -0.94 -4.34
CA VAL A 192 10.36 -1.51 -3.23
C VAL A 192 10.51 -2.98 -3.49
N ASP A 193 11.74 -3.49 -3.42
CA ASP A 193 11.98 -4.93 -3.41
C ASP A 193 11.53 -5.50 -2.06
N GLY A 194 10.52 -6.37 -2.07
CA GLY A 194 9.91 -6.98 -0.89
C GLY A 194 10.78 -8.01 -0.15
N THR A 195 12.02 -8.23 -0.59
CA THR A 195 12.99 -9.12 0.07
C THR A 195 14.10 -8.32 0.75
N SER A 196 14.59 -7.27 0.11
CA SER A 196 15.72 -6.46 0.57
C SER A 196 15.33 -5.10 1.11
N GLY A 197 14.10 -4.64 0.87
CA GLY A 197 13.63 -3.30 1.23
C GLY A 197 14.27 -2.17 0.43
N ARG A 198 15.04 -2.47 -0.63
CA ARG A 198 15.66 -1.46 -1.49
C ARG A 198 14.61 -0.79 -2.38
N LEU A 199 14.76 0.52 -2.54
CA LEU A 199 13.88 1.32 -3.40
C LEU A 199 14.51 1.51 -4.79
N SER A 200 13.65 1.59 -5.79
CA SER A 200 14.01 1.98 -7.15
C SER A 200 12.92 2.86 -7.77
N SER A 201 13.32 3.67 -8.75
CA SER A 201 12.38 4.40 -9.59
C SER A 201 11.46 3.42 -10.32
N ALA A 202 10.19 3.79 -10.47
CA ALA A 202 9.32 3.12 -11.43
C ALA A 202 9.80 3.37 -12.86
N GLY A 203 10.74 2.54 -13.35
CA GLY A 203 10.99 2.41 -14.79
C GLY A 203 9.81 1.71 -15.47
N PRO A 204 9.74 1.69 -16.81
CA PRO A 204 8.77 0.85 -17.52
C PRO A 204 8.91 -0.60 -17.04
N VAL A 205 7.76 -1.25 -16.79
CA VAL A 205 7.71 -2.68 -16.44
C VAL A 205 8.36 -3.45 -17.60
N PRO A 206 9.43 -4.25 -17.38
CA PRO A 206 9.93 -5.10 -18.44
C PRO A 206 8.81 -6.05 -18.87
N PRO A 207 8.51 -6.16 -20.18
CA PRO A 207 7.55 -7.14 -20.66
C PRO A 207 8.08 -8.54 -20.32
N GLY A 208 7.50 -9.21 -19.31
CA GLY A 208 7.93 -10.55 -18.91
C GLY A 208 7.79 -10.96 -17.45
N SER A 209 7.45 -10.08 -16.49
CA SER A 209 7.10 -10.55 -15.14
C SER A 209 5.85 -11.44 -15.21
N PRO A 210 5.91 -12.70 -14.78
CA PRO A 210 4.85 -13.65 -15.04
C PRO A 210 3.60 -13.21 -14.27
N LEU A 211 2.62 -12.70 -15.02
CA LEU A 211 1.22 -12.71 -14.60
C LEU A 211 0.91 -14.16 -14.19
N PRO A 212 0.20 -14.40 -13.07
CA PRO A 212 -0.38 -15.70 -12.85
C PRO A 212 -1.29 -15.98 -14.04
N ARG A 213 -0.88 -16.91 -14.91
CA ARG A 213 -1.80 -17.51 -15.88
C ARG A 213 -2.93 -18.07 -15.04
N ALA A 214 -4.16 -17.62 -15.31
CA ALA A 214 -5.35 -18.27 -14.79
C ALA A 214 -5.18 -19.77 -15.04
N GLY A 215 -5.01 -20.53 -13.97
CA GLY A 215 -4.82 -21.96 -14.06
C GLY A 215 -6.03 -22.54 -14.79
N ALA A 216 -5.78 -23.09 -15.98
CA ALA A 216 -6.71 -24.02 -16.58
C ALA A 216 -6.91 -25.13 -15.56
N VAL A 217 -8.14 -25.27 -15.05
CA VAL A 217 -8.57 -26.45 -14.33
C VAL A 217 -8.48 -27.59 -15.33
N ALA A 218 -7.40 -28.35 -15.26
CA ALA A 218 -7.32 -29.64 -15.92
C ALA A 218 -8.30 -30.54 -15.19
N GLY A 219 -9.43 -30.80 -15.85
CA GLY A 219 -10.32 -31.89 -15.48
C GLY A 219 -9.56 -33.21 -15.62
N SER A 220 -9.56 -33.96 -14.54
CA SER A 220 -9.38 -35.41 -14.49
C SER A 220 -10.44 -35.82 -13.47
N GLY A 221 -11.51 -36.51 -13.87
CA GLY A 221 -11.46 -37.80 -14.53
C GLY A 221 -11.84 -38.81 -13.46
#